data_AF-A0A3N5PAG9-F1
#
_entry.id   AF-A0A3N5PAG9-F1
#
_cell.length_a   1.000
_cell.length_b   1.000
_cell.length_c   1.000
_cell.angle_alpha   90.00
_cell.angle_beta   90.00
_cell.angle_gamma   90.00
#
_symmetry.space_group_name_H-M   'P 1'
#
loop_
_entity.id
_entity.type
_entity.pdbx_description
1 polymer ?
#
loop_
_entity_poly.entity_id
_entity_poly.type
_entity_poly.pdbx_seq_one_letter_code
_entity_poly.pdbx_strand_id
1 'polypeptide(L)' 'MATKQIDELVQELPPDVQMQVRDFVEFLLMQHGRRTDRPLRQDWAGALREQREEYTSLELQRKAVDWRGD' A
#
# COMPACT_ATOMS: atom_id res chain seq x y z
N MET A 1 -35.95 0.28 -12.84
CA MET A 1 -34.83 -0.07 -13.74
C MET A 1 -34.31 -1.42 -13.28
N ALA A 2 -34.48 -2.49 -14.05
CA ALA A 2 -33.94 -3.79 -13.68
C ALA A 2 -32.42 -3.73 -13.75
N THR A 3 -31.74 -3.90 -12.62
CA THR A 3 -30.28 -4.04 -12.58
C THR A 3 -29.94 -5.41 -13.13
N LYS A 4 -29.51 -5.48 -14.40
CA LYS A 4 -28.93 -6.70 -14.96
C LYS A 4 -27.73 -7.13 -14.10
N GLN A 5 -27.57 -8.44 -13.90
CA GLN A 5 -26.41 -8.96 -13.20
C GLN A 5 -25.15 -8.71 -14.03
N ILE A 6 -24.02 -8.49 -13.36
CA ILE A 6 -22.76 -8.19 -14.05
C ILE A 6 -22.33 -9.34 -14.97
N ASP A 7 -22.67 -10.57 -14.61
CA ASP A 7 -22.37 -11.79 -15.36
C ASP A 7 -23.04 -11.78 -16.74
N GLU A 8 -24.30 -11.33 -16.81
CA GLU A 8 -25.07 -11.23 -18.05
C GLU A 8 -24.49 -10.14 -18.97
N LEU A 9 -24.09 -9.01 -18.38
CA LEU A 9 -23.46 -7.92 -19.13
C LEU A 9 -22.11 -8.34 -19.72
N VAL A 10 -21.32 -9.13 -18.99
CA VAL A 10 -20.02 -9.64 -19.47
C VAL A 10 -20.19 -10.64 -20.62
N GLN A 11 -21.25 -11.45 -20.60
CA GLN A 11 -21.56 -12.38 -21.69
C GLN A 11 -22.05 -11.67 -22.97
N GLU A 12 -22.71 -10.52 -22.85
CA GLU A 12 -23.15 -9.70 -24.00
C GLU A 12 -21.98 -8.93 -24.66
N LEU A 13 -20.79 -8.89 -24.05
CA LEU A 13 -19.66 -8.13 -24.57
C LEU A 13 -18.90 -8.86 -25.69
N PRO A 14 -18.40 -8.11 -26.68
CA PRO A 14 -17.43 -8.61 -27.65
C PRO A 14 -16.16 -9.18 -26.98
N PRO A 15 -15.52 -10.23 -27.55
CA PRO A 15 -14.37 -10.90 -26.95
C PRO A 15 -13.18 -9.97 -26.65
N ASP A 16 -13.00 -8.95 -27.50
CA ASP A 16 -11.97 -7.91 -27.37
C ASP A 16 -12.18 -7.03 -26.13
N VAL A 17 -13.43 -6.79 -25.74
CA VAL A 17 -13.78 -5.96 -24.58
C VAL A 17 -13.84 -6.79 -23.29
N GLN A 18 -14.14 -8.08 -23.38
CA GLN A 18 -14.13 -8.99 -22.21
C GLN A 18 -12.76 -9.02 -21.50
N MET A 19 -11.67 -8.92 -22.26
CA MET A 19 -10.31 -8.84 -21.70
C MET A 19 -10.11 -7.57 -20.86
N GLN A 20 -10.57 -6.41 -21.34
CA GLN A 20 -10.48 -5.16 -20.59
C GLN A 20 -11.31 -5.19 -19.31
N VAL A 21 -12.50 -5.83 -19.36
CA VAL A 21 -13.33 -6.00 -18.16
C VAL A 21 -12.66 -6.92 -17.16
N ARG A 22 -12.05 -8.01 -17.62
CA ARG A 22 -11.27 -8.90 -16.76
C ARG A 22 -10.14 -8.15 -16.07
N ASP A 23 -9.33 -7.39 -16.82
CA ASP A 23 -8.21 -6.63 -16.27
C ASP A 23 -8.69 -5.61 -15.23
N PHE A 24 -9.83 -4.96 -15.49
CA PHE A 24 -10.42 -4.01 -14.56
C PHE A 24 -10.94 -4.68 -13.29
N VAL A 25 -11.57 -5.86 -13.40
CA VAL A 25 -12.01 -6.65 -12.24
C VAL A 25 -10.81 -7.12 -11.41
N GLU A 26 -9.75 -7.63 -12.04
CA GLU A 26 -8.50 -8.02 -11.37
C GLU A 26 -7.86 -6.82 -10.64
N PHE A 27 -7.83 -5.64 -11.28
CA PHE A 27 -7.37 -4.40 -10.66
C PHE A 27 -8.20 -4.02 -9.42
N LEU A 28 -9.53 -4.07 -9.51
CA LEU A 28 -10.41 -3.74 -8.38
C LEU A 28 -10.25 -4.72 -7.22
N LEU A 29 -10.10 -6.02 -7.50
CA LEU A 29 -9.82 -7.04 -6.49
C LEU A 29 -8.48 -6.80 -5.81
N MET A 30 -7.45 -6.44 -6.57
CA MET A 30 -6.14 -6.09 -6.02
C MET A 30 -6.19 -4.83 -5.15
N GLN A 31 -6.93 -3.80 -5.59
CA GLN A 31 -7.08 -2.54 -4.88
C GLN A 31 -7.83 -2.72 -3.55
N HIS A 32 -8.89 -3.53 -3.53
CA HIS A 32 -9.75 -3.70 -2.36
C HIS A 32 -9.28 -4.84 -1.43
N GLY A 33 -8.61 -5.86 -1.96
CA GLY A 33 -8.02 -6.95 -1.18
C GLY A 33 -6.82 -6.51 -0.33
N ARG A 34 -6.18 -5.38 -0.67
CA ARG A 34 -5.03 -4.80 0.05
C ARG A 34 -5.39 -3.69 1.03
N ARG A 35 -6.65 -3.60 1.47
CA ARG A 35 -7.01 -2.79 2.64
C ARG A 35 -6.45 -3.42 3.90
N THR A 36 -5.13 -3.35 4.06
CA THR A 36 -4.52 -3.35 5.37
C THR A 36 -4.85 -2.01 5.98
N ASP A 37 -6.09 -1.86 6.45
CA ASP A 37 -6.55 -0.72 7.26
C ASP A 37 -5.89 -0.75 8.65
N ARG A 38 -4.71 -1.36 8.78
CA ARG A 38 -3.94 -1.29 10.01
C ARG A 38 -3.44 0.14 10.09
N PRO A 39 -3.83 0.91 11.11
CA PRO A 39 -3.24 2.21 11.33
C PRO A 39 -1.72 2.04 11.36
N LEU A 40 -1.00 3.00 10.77
CA LEU A 40 0.46 3.02 10.83
C LEU A 40 0.84 2.92 12.31
N ARG A 41 1.41 1.76 12.68
CA ARG A 41 1.90 1.52 14.03
C ARG A 41 3.13 2.39 14.20
N GLN A 42 2.94 3.59 14.75
CA GLN A 42 4.00 4.54 15.11
C GLN A 42 4.84 4.00 16.28
N ASP A 43 5.06 2.69 16.36
CA ASP A 43 5.77 2.01 17.44
C ASP A 43 7.26 2.39 17.43
N TRP A 44 7.75 2.91 16.31
CA TRP A 44 9.08 3.54 16.19
C TRP A 44 9.14 4.94 16.80
N ALA A 45 8.01 5.64 16.96
CA ALA A 45 7.98 7.01 17.45
C ALA A 45 8.37 7.02 18.94
N GLY A 46 9.55 7.58 19.22
CA GLY A 46 10.11 7.61 20.57
C GLY A 46 11.00 6.42 20.94
N ALA A 47 11.31 5.52 20.01
CA ALA A 47 12.23 4.40 20.24
C ALA A 47 13.64 4.85 20.70
N LEU A 48 14.03 6.10 20.41
CA LEU A 48 15.32 6.68 20.78
C LEU A 48 15.29 7.47 22.10
N ARG A 49 14.17 7.49 22.84
CA ARG A 49 14.06 8.29 24.08
C ARG A 49 15.04 7.86 25.17
N GLU A 50 15.33 6.57 25.25
CA GLU A 50 16.27 5.99 26.22
C GLU A 50 17.73 6.36 25.89
N GLN A 51 18.02 6.56 24.60
CA GLN A 51 19.35 6.89 24.09
C GLN A 51 19.67 8.40 24.13
N ARG A 52 18.77 9.23 24.67
CA ARG A 52 18.94 10.70 24.71
C ARG A 52 20.16 11.15 25.51
N GLU A 53 20.55 10.35 26.52
CA GLU A 53 21.70 10.64 27.39
C GLU A 53 23.01 10.10 26.82
N GLU A 54 22.93 9.13 25.89
CA GLU A 54 24.09 8.47 25.29
C GLU A 54 24.48 9.11 23.95
N TYR A 55 23.51 9.66 23.22
CA TYR A 55 23.75 10.26 21.92
C TYR A 55 23.12 11.65 21.81
N THR A 56 23.94 12.61 21.38
CA THR A 56 23.47 13.90 20.94
C THR A 56 22.86 13.81 19.54
N SER A 57 21.98 14.77 19.20
CA SER A 57 21.35 14.83 17.87
C SER A 57 22.39 14.90 16.73
N LEU A 58 23.55 15.50 16.99
CA LEU A 58 24.63 15.63 15.99
C LEU A 58 25.34 14.30 15.73
N GLU A 59 25.55 13.48 16.77
CA GLU A 59 26.16 12.15 16.62
C GLU A 59 25.24 11.18 15.88
N LEU A 60 23.93 11.23 16.17
CA LEU A 60 22.93 10.46 15.42
C LEU A 60 22.90 10.88 13.94
N GLN A 61 23.00 12.18 13.66
CA GLN A 61 23.06 12.67 12.29
C GLN A 61 24.31 12.18 11.55
N ARG A 62 25.48 12.19 12.20
CA ARG A 62 26.73 11.66 11.61
C ARG A 62 26.59 10.18 11.28
N LYS A 63 26.16 9.37 12.26
CA LYS A 63 25.92 7.92 12.08
C LYS A 63 24.91 7.64 10.96
N ALA A 64 23.86 8.45 10.84
CA ALA A 64 22.87 8.29 9.78
C ALA A 64 23.42 8.58 8.38
N VAL A 65 24.39 9.49 8.23
CA VAL A 65 25.09 9.71 6.96
C VAL A 65 25.99 8.52 6.66
N ASP A 66 26.74 8.03 7.64
CA ASP A 66 27.63 6.88 7.48
C ASP A 66 26.84 5.60 7.10
N TRP A 67 25.65 5.39 7.66
CA TRP A 67 24.78 4.26 7.30
C TRP A 67 24.12 4.35 5.93
N ARG A 68 23.99 5.56 5.36
CA ARG A 68 23.47 5.79 4.01
C ARG A 68 24.57 5.86 2.96
N GLY A 69 25.81 5.96 3.40
CA GLY A 69 27.00 5.99 2.57
C GLY A 69 27.60 4.60 2.43
N ASP A 70 26.89 3.73 1.72
CA ASP A 70 27.43 2.61 0.94
C ASP A 70 26.54 2.42 -0.31
#